data_AF-A0A517SH32-F1
#
_entry.id   AF-A0A517SH32-F1
#
_cell.length_a   1.000
_cell.length_b   1.000
_cell.length_c   1.000
_cell.angle_alpha   90.00
_cell.angle_beta   90.00
_cell.angle_gamma   90.00
#
_symmetry.space_group_name_H-M   'P 1'
#
loop_
_entity.id
_entity.type
_entity.pdbx_description
1 polymer ?
#
loop_
_entity_poly.entity_id
_entity_poly.type
_entity_poly.pdbx_seq_one_letter_code
_entity_poly.pdbx_strand_id
1 'polypeptide(L)' 'MKGLKGWTIGKCEPATPGDRPPYYMIVGLYADSRPILEAMLQSPEGQATVADLANFATGGAKFFYDEETVLIPFRLE' A
#
# COMPACT_ATOMS: atom_id res chain seq x y z
N MET A 1 9.29 9.83 -2.40
CA MET A 1 10.21 8.70 -2.63
C MET A 1 10.48 8.57 -4.13
N LYS A 2 11.74 8.37 -4.55
CA LYS A 2 12.09 8.31 -5.99
C LYS A 2 11.50 7.04 -6.63
N GLY A 3 10.80 7.19 -7.76
CA GLY A 3 10.23 6.07 -8.51
C GLY A 3 8.75 5.75 -8.23
N LEU A 4 8.14 6.36 -7.19
CA LEU A 4 6.71 6.22 -6.92
C LEU A 4 5.88 6.87 -8.02
N LYS A 5 4.92 6.13 -8.58
CA LYS A 5 3.99 6.59 -9.63
C LYS A 5 2.59 6.84 -9.13
N GLY A 6 2.18 6.16 -8.06
CA GLY A 6 0.88 6.34 -7.45
C GLY A 6 0.86 5.85 -6.02
N TRP A 7 -0.12 6.36 -5.27
CA TRP A 7 -0.44 5.94 -3.91
C TRP A 7 -1.96 5.91 -3.79
N THR A 8 -2.53 4.79 -3.36
CA THR A 8 -3.92 4.72 -2.88
C THR A 8 -3.98 4.36 -1.40
N ILE A 9 -4.98 4.87 -0.70
CA ILE A 9 -5.24 4.58 0.72
C ILE A 9 -6.74 4.46 0.91
N GLY A 10 -7.19 3.38 1.55
CA GLY A 10 -8.61 3.13 1.76
C GLY A 10 -8.86 2.36 3.05
N LYS A 11 -9.82 2.83 3.84
CA LYS A 11 -10.33 2.08 4.98
C LYS A 11 -11.23 0.95 4.47
N CYS A 12 -11.05 -0.24 5.01
CA CYS A 12 -11.82 -1.40 4.60
C CYS A 12 -13.22 -1.35 5.23
N GLU A 13 -14.20 -1.76 4.44
CA GLU A 13 -15.57 -2.00 4.87
C GLU A 13 -15.89 -3.49 4.68
N PRO A 14 -16.84 -4.04 5.47
CA PRO A 14 -17.21 -5.43 5.29
C PRO A 14 -17.99 -5.63 3.98
N ALA A 15 -17.68 -6.70 3.26
CA ALA A 15 -18.43 -7.09 2.06
C ALA A 15 -19.84 -7.58 2.40
N THR A 16 -20.01 -8.22 3.56
CA THR A 16 -21.30 -8.67 4.09
C THR A 16 -21.71 -7.78 5.26
N PRO A 17 -22.93 -7.20 5.28
CA PRO A 17 -23.39 -6.41 6.40
C PRO A 17 -23.31 -7.16 7.74
N GLY A 18 -22.66 -6.55 8.73
CA GLY A 18 -22.48 -7.13 10.07
C GLY A 18 -21.16 -7.85 10.30
N ASP A 19 -20.41 -8.18 9.24
CA ASP A 19 -19.09 -8.78 9.36
C ASP A 19 -18.02 -7.72 9.71
N ARG A 20 -16.83 -8.21 10.10
CA ARG A 20 -15.63 -7.37 10.27
C ARG A 20 -14.63 -7.69 9.15
N PRO A 21 -14.11 -6.66 8.44
CA PRO A 21 -13.07 -6.91 7.45
C PRO A 21 -11.80 -7.43 8.13
N PRO A 22 -11.01 -8.30 7.46
CA PRO A 22 -9.79 -8.87 8.03
C PRO A 22 -8.66 -7.84 8.19
N TYR A 23 -8.73 -6.74 7.46
CA TYR A 23 -7.80 -5.61 7.54
C TYR A 23 -8.58 -4.33 7.81
N TYR A 24 -7.97 -3.39 8.55
CA TYR A 24 -8.57 -2.07 8.78
C TYR A 24 -8.40 -1.13 7.58
N MET A 25 -7.27 -1.24 6.88
CA MET A 25 -6.87 -0.33 5.81
C MET A 25 -6.00 -1.07 4.79
N ILE A 26 -6.13 -0.69 3.52
CA ILE A 26 -5.27 -1.13 2.41
C ILE A 26 -4.58 0.10 1.83
N VAL A 27 -3.28 -0.04 1.57
CA VAL A 27 -2.45 0.97 0.92
C VAL A 27 -1.81 0.32 -0.31
N GLY A 28 -1.99 0.95 -1.47
CA GLY A 28 -1.34 0.55 -2.72
C GLY A 28 -0.23 1.53 -3.08
N LEU A 29 0.99 1.03 -3.29
CA LEU A 29 2.13 1.80 -3.79
C LEU A 29 2.49 1.29 -5.18
N TYR A 30 2.47 2.18 -6.17
CA TYR A 30 2.63 1.80 -7.57
C TYR A 30 3.93 2.36 -8.12
N ALA A 31 4.67 1.54 -8.87
CA ALA A 31 5.85 1.92 -9.63
C ALA A 31 5.93 1.11 -10.92
N ASP A 32 6.85 1.44 -11.82
CA ASP A 32 6.95 0.76 -13.12
C ASP A 32 7.38 -0.72 -13.00
N SER A 33 7.99 -1.12 -11.87
CA SER A 33 8.41 -2.50 -11.63
C SER A 33 8.70 -2.77 -10.15
N ARG A 34 8.71 -4.05 -9.77
CA ARG A 34 9.08 -4.49 -8.42
C ARG A 34 10.48 -4.03 -7.96
N PRO A 35 11.56 -4.13 -8.75
CA PRO A 35 12.87 -3.63 -8.33
C PRO A 35 12.89 -2.14 -7.96
N ILE A 36 12.04 -1.33 -8.59
CA ILE A 36 11.89 0.09 -8.23
C ILE A 36 11.22 0.23 -6.86
N LEU A 37 10.17 -0.54 -6.57
CA LEU A 37 9.54 -0.57 -5.24
C LEU A 37 10.53 -1.04 -4.16
N GLU A 38 11.33 -2.07 -4.43
CA GLU A 38 12.35 -2.57 -3.49
C GLU A 38 13.40 -1.50 -3.20
N ALA A 39 13.98 -0.88 -4.23
CA ALA A 39 14.95 0.19 -4.07
C ALA A 39 14.35 1.41 -3.34
N MET A 40 13.08 1.71 -3.58
CA MET A 40 12.34 2.76 -2.90
C MET A 40 12.17 2.46 -1.41
N LEU A 41 11.79 1.24 -1.05
CA LEU A 41 11.65 0.82 0.36
C LEU A 41 13.00 0.71 1.08
N GLN A 42 14.08 0.43 0.36
CA GLN A 42 15.45 0.38 0.90
C GLN A 42 16.09 1.77 1.07
N SER A 43 15.50 2.85 0.53
CA SER A 43 16.02 4.20 0.71
C SER A 43 15.90 4.67 2.16
N PRO A 44 16.68 5.68 2.59
CA PRO A 44 16.54 6.26 3.93
C PRO A 44 15.11 6.72 4.23
N GLU A 45 14.43 7.35 3.27
CA GLU A 45 13.05 7.80 3.39
C GLU A 45 12.06 6.62 3.46
N GLY A 46 12.30 5.56 2.69
CA GLY A 46 11.49 4.34 2.72
C GLY A 46 11.57 3.63 4.07
N GLN A 47 12.78 3.47 4.60
CA GLN A 47 12.99 2.88 5.93
C GLN A 47 12.37 3.73 7.05
N ALA A 48 12.49 5.06 6.96
CA ALA A 48 11.84 5.96 7.92
C ALA A 48 10.30 5.83 7.86
N THR A 49 9.73 5.71 6.66
CA THR A 49 8.29 5.51 6.46
C THR A 49 7.80 4.18 7.06
N VAL A 50 8.56 3.09 6.86
CA VAL A 50 8.23 1.78 7.44
C VAL A 50 8.33 1.81 8.96
N ALA A 51 9.36 2.47 9.52
CA ALA A 51 9.51 2.60 10.96
C ALA A 51 8.37 3.41 11.61
N ASP A 52 7.85 4.41 10.90
CA ASP A 52 6.75 5.27 11.39
C ASP A 52 5.41 4.52 11.53
N LEU A 53 5.25 3.36 10.86
CA LEU A 53 4.03 2.54 10.98
C LEU A 53 3.70 2.15 12.42
N ALA A 54 4.72 1.93 13.27
CA ALA A 54 4.51 1.58 14.67
C ALA A 54 3.80 2.68 15.47
N ASN A 55 3.85 3.93 15.00
CA ASN A 55 3.22 5.07 15.67
C ASN A 55 1.70 5.13 15.45
N PHE A 56 1.17 4.52 14.38
CA PHE A 56 -0.25 4.63 14.03
C PHE A 56 -0.94 3.32 13.62
N ALA A 57 -0.23 2.37 13.01
CA ALA A 57 -0.77 1.07 12.62
C ALA A 57 -0.64 0.08 13.78
N THR A 58 -1.35 0.32 14.89
CA THR A 58 -1.25 -0.47 16.13
C THR A 58 -1.60 -1.95 15.96
N GLY A 59 -2.38 -2.31 14.93
CA GLY A 59 -2.65 -3.70 14.52
C GLY A 59 -1.53 -4.36 13.72
N GLY A 60 -0.42 -3.66 13.48
CA GLY A 60 0.66 -4.05 12.60
C GLY A 60 0.36 -3.81 11.12
N ALA A 61 1.36 -4.08 10.28
CA ALA A 61 1.25 -4.02 8.82
C ALA A 61 1.76 -5.34 8.22
N LYS A 62 1.17 -5.75 7.10
CA LYS A 62 1.65 -6.87 6.28
C LYS A 62 1.95 -6.34 4.88
N PHE A 63 3.14 -6.66 4.39
CA PHE A 63 3.62 -6.23 3.09
C PHE A 63 3.62 -7.40 2.12
N PHE A 64 3.15 -7.14 0.91
CA PHE A 64 3.19 -8.06 -0.22
C PHE A 64 3.52 -7.26 -1.48
N TYR A 65 4.09 -7.93 -2.46
CA TYR A 65 4.19 -7.39 -3.81
C TYR A 65 3.06 -7.99 -4.64
N ASP A 66 2.45 -7.16 -5.45
CA ASP A 66 1.43 -7.56 -6.43
C ASP A 66 1.89 -7.09 -7.81
N GLU A 67 1.70 -7.94 -8.82
CA GLU A 67 1.96 -7.61 -10.22
C GLU A 67 0.62 -7.39 -10.90
N GLU A 68 0.21 -6.12 -10.96
CA GLU A 68 -1.11 -5.75 -11.45
C GLU A 68 -1.15 -5.64 -12.98
N THR A 69 -2.21 -6.18 -13.58
CA THR A 69 -2.57 -5.93 -14.97
C THR A 69 -3.81 -5.04 -15.03
N VAL A 70 -3.66 -3.84 -15.58
CA VAL A 70 -4.77 -2.90 -15.77
C VAL A 70 -5.58 -3.31 -17.00
N LEU A 71 -6.66 -4.07 -16.78
CA LEU A 71 -7.57 -4.49 -17.86
C LEU A 71 -8.44 -3.34 -18.36
N ILE A 72 -8.79 -2.41 -17.47
CA ILE A 72 -9.59 -1.23 -17.76
C ILE A 72 -8.88 -0.04 -17.09
N PRO A 73 -8.49 1.01 -17.85
CA PRO A 73 -7.86 2.18 -17.25
C PRO A 73 -8.76 2.82 -16.20
N PHE A 74 -8.24 3.05 -15.00
CA PHE A 74 -8.94 3.77 -13.95
C PHE A 74 -8.07 4.91 -13.40
N ARG A 75 -8.73 5.99 -12.99
CA ARG A 75 -8.16 7.05 -12.15
C ARG A 75 -9.20 7.40 -11.10
N LEU A 76 -8.75 7.58 -9.88
CA LEU A 76 -9.56 8.21 -8.83
C LEU A 76 -9.60 9.71 -9.14
N GLU A 77 -10.78 10.32 -9.09
CA GLU A 77 -10.96 11.78 -9.23
C GLU A 77 -10.64 12.52 -7.92
#